data_AF-A0A5P9F1Z8-F1
#
_entry.id   AF-A0A5P9F1Z8-F1
#
_cell.length_a   1.000
_cell.length_b   1.000
_cell.length_c   1.000
_cell.angle_alpha   90.00
_cell.angle_beta   90.00
_cell.angle_gamma   90.00
#
_symmetry.space_group_name_H-M   'P 1'
#
loop_
_entity.id
_entity.type
_entity.pdbx_description
1 polymer ?
#
loop_
_entity_poly.entity_id
_entity_poly.type
_entity_poly.pdbx_seq_one_letter_code
_entity_poly.pdbx_strand_id
1 'polypeptide(L)'
;MDNRIMFREISRLRTTDLLIAKMDCIRRIALFKSLKLGLLGLLGIFVGQVAKSLFAAQAMSMMDYLSVALALYCVIGYLILDALEAGSTAQEKLICDLLTLRMSRTGKRKS
;
A
#
# COMPACT_ATOMS: atom_id res chain seq x y z
N MET A 1 5.72 -11.68 -9.74
CA MET A 1 7.20 -11.52 -9.66
C MET A 1 7.71 -12.52 -8.65
N ASP A 2 8.68 -13.35 -9.02
CA ASP A 2 9.13 -14.47 -8.19
C ASP A 2 10.08 -13.99 -7.08
N ASN A 3 9.73 -14.21 -5.80
CA ASN A 3 10.44 -13.66 -4.64
C ASN A 3 11.95 -14.01 -4.63
N ARG A 4 12.33 -15.14 -5.22
CA ARG A 4 13.73 -15.58 -5.32
C ARG A 4 14.56 -14.77 -6.31
N ILE A 5 13.95 -14.28 -7.38
CA ILE A 5 14.63 -13.45 -8.39
C ILE A 5 14.91 -12.08 -7.79
N MET A 6 13.90 -11.48 -7.16
CA MET A 6 14.01 -10.22 -6.42
C MET A 6 15.11 -10.27 -5.34
N PHE A 7 15.19 -11.36 -4.58
CA PHE A 7 16.22 -11.51 -3.56
C PHE A 7 17.63 -11.54 -4.14
N ARG A 8 17.85 -12.26 -5.25
CA ARG A 8 19.17 -12.32 -5.90
C ARG A 8 19.60 -10.94 -6.41
N GLU A 9 18.67 -10.19 -6.99
CA GLU A 9 18.93 -8.85 -7.51
C GLU A 9 19.29 -7.87 -6.39
N ILE A 10 18.50 -7.85 -5.31
CA ILE A 10 18.72 -7.01 -4.13
C ILE A 10 20.01 -7.41 -3.39
N SER A 11 20.36 -8.70 -3.37
CA SER A 11 21.57 -9.18 -2.70
C SER A 11 22.87 -8.71 -3.36
N ARG A 12 22.85 -8.38 -4.67
CA ARG A 12 24.02 -7.88 -5.42
C ARG A 12 24.29 -6.39 -5.21
N LEU A 13 23.32 -5.63 -4.71
CA LEU A 13 23.43 -4.19 -4.53
C LEU A 13 24.37 -3.81 -3.38
N ARG A 14 25.07 -2.68 -3.53
CA ARG A 14 25.93 -2.12 -2.49
C ARG A 14 25.06 -1.60 -1.35
N THR A 15 25.62 -1.53 -0.14
CA THR A 15 24.87 -1.14 1.08
C THR A 15 24.23 0.24 0.97
N THR A 16 24.86 1.16 0.22
CA THR A 16 24.32 2.49 -0.12
C THR A 16 23.08 2.39 -1.02
N ASP A 17 23.10 1.53 -2.03
CA ASP A 17 22.01 1.38 -2.98
C ASP A 17 20.81 0.65 -2.34
N LEU A 18 21.08 -0.25 -1.39
CA LEU A 18 20.06 -0.85 -0.52
C LEU A 18 19.34 0.19 0.34
N LEU A 19 20.06 1.20 0.86
CA LEU A 19 19.47 2.29 1.62
C LEU A 19 18.59 3.19 0.74
N ILE A 20 19.04 3.48 -0.49
CA ILE A 20 18.25 4.24 -1.47
C ILE A 20 16.97 3.46 -1.83
N ALA A 21 17.09 2.17 -2.15
CA ALA A 21 15.95 1.31 -2.44
C ALA A 21 14.96 1.22 -1.26
N LYS A 22 15.46 1.21 -0.02
CA LYS A 22 14.61 1.30 1.19
C LYS A 22 13.85 2.62 1.24
N MET A 23 14.52 3.75 1.01
CA MET A 23 13.88 5.07 0.98
C MET A 23 12.79 5.16 -0.08
N ASP A 24 13.04 4.59 -1.27
CA ASP A 24 12.03 4.53 -2.34
C ASP A 24 10.82 3.67 -1.96
N CYS A 25 11.04 2.53 -1.29
CA CYS A 25 9.94 1.71 -0.76
C CYS A 25 9.11 2.46 0.27
N ILE A 26 9.75 3.13 1.23
CA ILE A 26 9.08 3.94 2.25
C ILE A 26 8.25 5.06 1.60
N ARG A 27 8.82 5.74 0.60
CA ARG A 27 8.11 6.79 -0.14
C ARG A 27 6.87 6.24 -0.84
N ARG A 28 6.98 5.07 -1.50
CA ARG A 28 5.82 4.41 -2.14
C ARG A 28 4.75 4.01 -1.13
N ILE A 29 5.13 3.41 0.00
CA ILE A 29 4.20 3.06 1.09
C ILE A 29 3.47 4.31 1.59
N ALA A 30 4.18 5.42 1.81
CA ALA A 30 3.59 6.67 2.25
C ALA A 30 2.56 7.22 1.24
N LEU A 31 2.85 7.13 -0.07
CA LEU A 31 1.91 7.51 -1.12
C LEU A 31 0.68 6.59 -1.15
N PHE A 32 0.84 5.27 -0.99
CA PHE A 32 -0.30 4.36 -0.95
C PHE A 32 -1.19 4.63 0.27
N LYS A 33 -0.61 4.93 1.44
CA LYS A 33 -1.37 5.30 2.63
C LYS A 33 -2.19 6.59 2.44
N SER A 34 -1.60 7.63 1.83
CA SER A 34 -2.33 8.87 1.58
C SER A 34 -3.45 8.68 0.56
N LEU A 35 -3.21 7.90 -0.50
CA LEU A 35 -4.22 7.52 -1.48
C LEU A 35 -5.39 6.73 -0.87
N LYS A 36 -5.10 5.76 0.01
CA LYS A 36 -6.12 5.00 0.74
C LYS A 36 -6.99 5.89 1.64
N LEU A 37 -6.40 6.85 2.34
CA LEU A 37 -7.14 7.81 3.15
C LEU A 37 -8.04 8.70 2.29
N GLY A 38 -7.56 9.14 1.12
CA GLY A 38 -8.38 9.86 0.14
C GLY A 38 -9.58 9.04 -0.35
N LEU A 39 -9.37 7.77 -0.69
CA LEU A 39 -10.42 6.84 -1.09
C LEU A 39 -11.45 6.58 0.03
N LEU A 40 -11.00 6.44 1.28
CA LEU A 40 -11.89 6.34 2.45
C LEU A 40 -12.77 7.59 2.61
N GLY A 41 -12.18 8.78 2.42
CA GLY A 41 -12.94 10.04 2.44
C GLY A 41 -14.02 10.10 1.37
N LEU A 42 -13.67 9.74 0.12
CA LEU A 42 -14.63 9.67 -0.98
C LEU A 42 -15.73 8.64 -0.73
N LEU A 43 -15.36 7.46 -0.22
CA LEU A 43 -16.32 6.41 0.13
C LEU A 43 -17.32 6.89 1.18
N GLY A 44 -16.84 7.62 2.21
CA GLY A 44 -17.72 8.23 3.21
C GLY A 44 -18.74 9.21 2.62
N ILE A 45 -18.33 10.01 1.62
CA ILE A 45 -19.22 10.96 0.93
C ILE A 45 -20.31 10.20 0.15
N PHE A 46 -19.93 9.19 -0.63
CA PHE A 46 -20.88 8.42 -1.43
C PHE A 46 -21.86 7.62 -0.55
N VAL A 47 -21.36 6.98 0.51
CA VAL A 47 -22.22 6.26 1.47
C VAL A 47 -23.14 7.23 2.21
N GLY A 48 -22.64 8.40 2.60
CA GLY A 48 -23.45 9.43 3.25
C GLY A 48 -24.61 9.94 2.39
N GLN A 49 -24.38 10.08 1.07
CA GLN A 49 -25.45 10.42 0.12
C GLN A 49 -26.53 9.34 0.06
N VAL A 50 -26.13 8.07 -0.09
CA VAL A 50 -27.07 6.94 -0.15
C VAL A 50 -27.84 6.78 1.17
N ALA A 51 -27.16 6.96 2.31
CA ALA A 51 -27.77 6.89 3.63
C ALA A 51 -28.88 7.95 3.80
N LYS A 52 -28.66 9.18 3.31
CA LYS A 52 -29.66 10.26 3.39
C LYS A 52 -30.98 9.85 2.72
N SER A 53 -30.92 9.27 1.52
CA SER A 53 -32.09 8.84 0.76
C SER A 53 -32.81 7.66 1.44
N LEU A 54 -32.05 6.72 2.03
CA LEU A 54 -32.58 5.60 2.80
C LEU A 54 -33.29 6.03 4.10
N PHE A 55 -32.67 6.91 4.88
CA PHE A 55 -33.26 7.42 6.14
C PHE A 55 -34.48 8.30 5.90
N ALA A 56 -34.55 8.98 4.75
CA ALA A 56 -35.71 9.77 4.36
C ALA A 56 -36.89 8.92 3.84
N ALA A 57 -36.75 7.59 3.75
CA ALA A 57 -37.72 6.67 3.14
C ALA A 57 -38.17 7.12 1.73
N GLN A 58 -37.31 7.82 1.01
CA GLN A 58 -37.56 8.29 -0.35
C GLN A 58 -37.16 7.23 -1.36
N ALA A 59 -37.87 7.17 -2.49
CA ALA A 59 -37.48 6.32 -3.60
C ALA A 59 -36.05 6.70 -4.06
N MET A 60 -35.18 5.70 -4.20
CA MET A 60 -33.81 5.91 -4.66
C MET A 60 -33.81 6.61 -6.02
N SER A 61 -33.14 7.76 -6.06
CA SER A 61 -32.92 8.51 -7.28
C SER A 61 -31.81 7.89 -8.11
N MET A 62 -31.74 8.24 -9.40
CA MET A 62 -30.67 7.80 -10.30
C MET A 62 -29.27 8.14 -9.76
N MET A 63 -29.16 9.24 -8.99
CA MET A 63 -27.93 9.67 -8.32
C MET A 63 -27.51 8.73 -7.19
N ASP A 64 -28.47 8.14 -6.45
CA ASP A 64 -28.16 7.19 -5.38
C ASP A 64 -27.54 5.90 -5.94
N TYR A 65 -28.09 5.38 -7.05
CA TYR A 65 -27.52 4.23 -7.75
C TYR A 65 -26.10 4.50 -8.27
N LEU A 66 -25.86 5.71 -8.78
CA LEU A 66 -24.55 6.13 -9.28
C LEU A 66 -23.54 6.26 -8.13
N SER A 67 -23.96 6.77 -6.97
CA SER A 67 -23.15 6.81 -5.75
C SER A 67 -22.84 5.42 -5.19
N VAL A 68 -23.76 4.45 -5.28
CA VAL A 68 -23.48 3.04 -4.92
C VAL A 68 -22.41 2.44 -5.84
N ALA A 69 -22.52 2.66 -7.16
CA ALA A 69 -21.51 2.19 -8.10
C ALA A 69 -20.13 2.81 -7.84
N LEU A 70 -20.08 4.13 -7.60
CA LEU A 70 -18.85 4.84 -7.25
C LEU A 70 -18.24 4.33 -5.92
N ALA A 71 -19.08 4.07 -4.91
CA ALA A 71 -18.62 3.49 -3.65
C ALA A 71 -17.99 2.11 -3.85
N LEU A 72 -18.59 1.24 -4.68
CA LEU A 72 -18.00 -0.06 -5.04
C LEU A 72 -16.64 0.10 -5.73
N TYR A 73 -16.51 1.04 -6.67
CA TYR A 73 -15.23 1.35 -7.30
C TYR A 73 -14.18 1.84 -6.30
N CYS A 74 -14.57 2.65 -5.30
CA CYS A 74 -13.67 3.07 -4.24
C CYS A 74 -13.18 1.89 -3.38
N VAL A 75 -14.05 0.92 -3.06
CA VAL A 75 -13.65 -0.30 -2.34
C VAL A 75 -12.65 -1.12 -3.15
N ILE A 76 -12.92 -1.33 -4.45
CA ILE A 76 -12.01 -2.08 -5.34
C ILE A 76 -10.66 -1.37 -5.42
N GLY A 77 -10.66 -0.04 -5.59
CA GLY A 77 -9.44 0.76 -5.60
C GLY A 77 -8.65 0.66 -4.29
N TYR A 78 -9.35 0.67 -3.15
CA TYR A 78 -8.73 0.49 -1.84
C TYR A 78 -8.05 -0.88 -1.71
N LEU A 79 -8.71 -1.96 -2.14
CA LEU A 79 -8.16 -3.31 -2.10
C LEU A 79 -6.91 -3.46 -2.99
N ILE A 80 -6.92 -2.83 -4.17
CA ILE A 80 -5.75 -2.83 -5.08
C ILE A 80 -4.57 -2.10 -4.42
N LEU A 81 -4.81 -0.91 -3.86
CA LEU A 81 -3.77 -0.18 -3.13
C LEU A 81 -3.28 -0.96 -1.90
N ASP A 82 -4.13 -1.76 -1.27
CA ASP A 82 -3.76 -2.61 -0.16
C ASP A 82 -2.82 -3.74 -0.56
N ALA A 83 -3.12 -4.41 -1.67
CA ALA A 83 -2.21 -5.40 -2.25
C ALA A 83 -0.85 -4.78 -2.64
N LEU A 84 -0.85 -3.57 -3.22
CA LEU A 84 0.38 -2.87 -3.60
C LEU A 84 1.20 -2.43 -2.39
N GLU A 85 0.55 -1.88 -1.35
CA GLU A 85 1.22 -1.51 -0.10
C GLU A 85 1.83 -2.74 0.60
N ALA A 86 1.10 -3.86 0.65
CA ALA A 86 1.60 -5.11 1.21
C ALA A 86 2.85 -5.60 0.47
N GLY A 87 2.86 -5.50 -0.87
CA GLY A 87 4.02 -5.79 -1.71
C GLY A 87 5.22 -4.92 -1.35
N SER A 88 5.08 -3.59 -1.34
CA SER A 88 6.17 -2.68 -0.98
C SER A 88 6.67 -2.87 0.45
N THR A 89 5.78 -3.18 1.39
CA THR A 89 6.15 -3.46 2.79
C THR A 89 6.96 -4.75 2.91
N ALA A 90 6.63 -5.79 2.15
CA ALA A 90 7.42 -7.01 2.10
C ALA A 90 8.83 -6.76 1.54
N GLN A 91 8.96 -5.92 0.52
CA GLN A 91 10.26 -5.51 -0.04
C GLN A 91 11.09 -4.72 0.98
N GLU A 92 10.48 -3.79 1.71
CA GLU A 92 11.16 -3.03 2.76
C GLU A 92 11.72 -3.97 3.86
N LYS A 93 10.91 -4.93 4.32
CA LYS A 93 11.35 -5.93 5.32
C LYS A 93 12.52 -6.77 4.82
N LEU A 94 12.47 -7.25 3.57
CA LEU A 94 13.57 -8.00 2.95
C LEU A 94 14.87 -7.18 2.90
N ILE A 95 14.80 -5.89 2.57
CA ILE A 95 15.96 -4.99 2.56
C ILE A 95 16.52 -4.81 4.00
N CYS A 96 15.65 -4.62 5.00
CA CYS A 96 16.05 -4.52 6.40
C CYS A 96 16.75 -5.79 6.92
N ASP A 97 16.22 -6.97 6.58
CA ASP A 97 16.82 -8.25 6.98
C ASP A 97 18.20 -8.43 6.34
N LEU A 98 18.35 -8.07 5.05
CA LEU A 98 19.64 -8.09 4.35
C LEU A 98 20.67 -7.14 4.95
N LEU A 99 20.26 -5.93 5.33
CA LEU A 99 21.13 -4.96 6.00
C LEU A 99 21.58 -5.48 7.38
N THR A 100 20.66 -6.07 8.14
CA THR A 100 20.93 -6.66 9.46
C THR A 100 21.91 -7.83 9.34
N LEU A 101 21.72 -8.72 8.37
CA LEU A 101 22.63 -9.84 8.09
C LEU A 101 24.03 -9.35 7.71
N ARG A 102 24.14 -8.28 6.92
CA ARG A 102 25.44 -7.67 6.57
C ARG A 102 26.13 -7.10 7.81
N MET A 103 25.42 -6.31 8.63
CA MET A 103 25.93 -5.73 9.88
C MET A 103 26.41 -6.81 10.86
N SER A 104 25.66 -7.91 11.00
CA SER A 104 26.03 -9.04 11.87
C SER A 104 27.31 -9.74 11.42
N ARG A 105 27.55 -9.86 10.10
CA ARG A 105 28.80 -10.42 9.54
C ARG A 105 29.99 -9.49 9.71
N THR A 106 29.79 -8.17 9.65
CA THR A 106 30.87 -7.21 9.92
C THR A 106 31.34 -7.27 11.38
N GLY A 107 30.44 -7.54 12.32
CA GLY A 107 30.75 -7.72 13.74
C GLY A 107 31.53 -9.01 14.07
N LYS A 108 31.31 -10.09 13.31
CA LYS A 108 31.99 -11.39 13.54
C LYS A 108 33.40 -11.50 12.95
N ARG A 109 33.90 -10.51 12.20
CA ARG A 109 35.23 -10.54 11.58
C ARG A 109 36.38 -10.10 12.48
N LYS A 110 36.11 -9.88 13.77
CA LYS A 110 37.12 -9.61 14.82
C LYS A 110 36.88 -10.53 16.01
N SER A 111 37.26 -11.79 15.89
CA SER A 111 37.65 -12.63 17.02
C SER A 111 38.53 -13.77 16.54
#